data_AF-A0A2G9TCP6-F1
#
_entry.id   AF-A0A2G9TCP6-F1
#
_cell.length_a   1.000
_cell.length_b   1.000
_cell.length_c   1.000
_cell.angle_alpha   90.00
_cell.angle_beta   90.00
_cell.angle_gamma   90.00
#
_symmetry.space_group_name_H-M   'P 1'
#
loop_
_entity.id
_entity.type
_entity.pdbx_description
1 polymer ?
#
loop_
_entity_poly.entity_id
_entity_poly.type
_entity_poly.pdbx_seq_one_letter_code
_entity_poly.pdbx_strand_id
1 'polypeptide(L)' 'MAGDLVYAIGGFNGTARIRSVEIYDPRRDLWLIGPPMEARRSTLGVAVLDGTIVAVGGFDGSTGLCSAEMLDPRQGIF' A
#
# COMPACT_ATOMS: atom_id res chain seq x y z
N MET A 1 -2.18 6.49 15.35
CA MET A 1 -2.95 7.08 14.24
C MET A 1 -2.08 7.02 13.01
N ALA A 2 -2.63 6.73 11.82
CA ALA A 2 -1.88 6.71 10.56
C ALA A 2 -1.22 8.07 10.20
N GLY A 3 -1.56 9.14 10.92
CA GLY A 3 -1.13 10.52 10.62
C GLY A 3 0.35 10.84 10.81
N ASP A 4 1.17 9.93 11.36
CA ASP A 4 2.61 10.16 11.57
C ASP A 4 3.51 9.32 10.66
N LEU A 5 2.95 8.39 9.87
CA LEU A 5 3.71 7.46 9.03
C LEU A 5 3.36 7.68 7.56
N VAL A 6 4.33 7.49 6.67
CA VAL A 6 4.10 7.53 5.22
C VAL A 6 4.07 6.11 4.69
N TYR A 7 3.09 5.81 3.85
CA TYR A 7 2.90 4.47 3.28
C TYR A 7 3.14 4.50 1.78
N ALA A 8 4.08 3.69 1.30
CA ALA A 8 4.26 3.39 -0.10
C ALA A 8 3.51 2.09 -0.42
N ILE A 9 2.50 2.17 -1.29
CA ILE A 9 1.57 1.06 -1.58
C ILE A 9 1.72 0.61 -3.04
N GLY A 10 2.21 -0.60 -3.27
CA GLY A 10 2.30 -1.19 -4.60
C GLY A 10 3.27 -0.46 -5.53
N GLY A 11 2.92 -0.38 -6.82
CA GLY A 11 3.70 0.30 -7.85
C GLY A 11 4.42 -0.64 -8.82
N PHE A 12 5.50 -0.13 -9.42
CA PHE A 12 6.32 -0.83 -10.41
C PHE A 12 7.80 -0.57 -10.10
N ASN A 13 8.59 -1.63 -9.91
CA ASN A 13 10.00 -1.52 -9.52
C ASN A 13 10.99 -1.48 -10.69
N GLY A 14 10.52 -1.18 -11.90
CA GLY A 14 11.31 -1.24 -13.14
C GLY A 14 11.23 -2.57 -13.88
N THR A 15 10.83 -3.66 -13.19
CA THR A 15 10.72 -5.00 -13.80
C THR A 15 9.34 -5.61 -13.61
N ALA A 16 8.75 -5.50 -12.42
CA ALA A 16 7.50 -6.14 -12.08
C ALA A 16 6.55 -5.18 -11.35
N ARG A 17 5.25 -5.43 -11.51
CA ARG A 17 4.22 -4.82 -10.67
C ARG A 17 4.31 -5.48 -9.31
N ILE A 18 4.28 -4.69 -8.25
CA ILE A 18 4.50 -5.18 -6.89
C ILE A 18 3.24 -5.04 -6.05
N ARG A 19 3.20 -5.82 -4.98
CA ARG A 19 2.15 -5.80 -3.95
C ARG A 19 2.70 -5.43 -2.57
N SER A 20 3.98 -5.06 -2.50
CA SER A 20 4.61 -4.67 -1.26
C SER A 20 4.00 -3.38 -0.73
N VAL A 21 3.99 -3.27 0.60
CA VAL A 21 3.70 -2.05 1.33
C VAL A 21 4.94 -1.73 2.15
N GLU A 22 5.45 -0.52 2.04
CA GLU A 22 6.56 -0.02 2.84
C GLU A 22 6.08 1.16 3.67
N ILE A 23 6.55 1.25 4.90
CA ILE A 23 6.09 2.22 5.89
C ILE A 23 7.30 3.02 6.36
N TYR A 24 7.29 4.31 6.08
CA TYR A 24 8.33 5.23 6.55
C TYR A 24 7.93 5.85 7.89
N ASP A 25 8.82 5.69 8.87
CA ASP A 25 8.74 6.38 10.16
C ASP A 25 9.70 7.59 10.14
N PRO A 26 9.18 8.83 10.01
CA PRO A 26 9.99 10.04 9.95
C PRO A 26 10.68 10.38 11.29
N ARG A 27 10.25 9.79 12.42
CA ARG A 27 10.90 10.01 13.72
C ARG A 27 12.18 9.21 13.84
N ARG A 28 12.21 8.03 13.23
CA ARG A 28 13.34 7.09 13.26
C ARG A 28 14.20 7.16 12.01
N ASP A 29 13.70 7.81 10.96
CA ASP A 29 14.28 7.85 9.62
C ASP A 29 14.53 6.45 9.05
N LEU A 30 13.53 5.59 9.13
CA LEU A 30 13.61 4.20 8.72
C LEU A 30 12.38 3.77 7.94
N TRP A 31 12.61 2.87 6.98
CA TRP A 31 11.56 2.15 6.29
C TRP A 31 11.35 0.78 6.94
N LEU A 32 10.09 0.42 7.13
CA LEU A 32 9.62 -0.86 7.64
C LEU A 32 8.82 -1.57 6.55
N ILE A 33 8.85 -2.90 6.56
CA ILE A 33 8.02 -3.70 5.67
C ILE A 33 6.64 -3.85 6.32
N GLY A 34 5.60 -3.40 5.60
CA GLY A 34 4.21 -3.58 6.01
C GLY A 34 3.59 -4.87 5.44
N PRO A 35 2.35 -5.19 5.85
CA PRO A 35 1.60 -6.29 5.28
C PRO A 35 1.41 -6.07 3.76
N PRO A 36 1.74 -7.06 2.90
CA PRO A 36 1.55 -6.92 1.47
C PRO A 36 0.06 -6.88 1.12
N MET A 37 -0.26 -6.21 0.01
CA MET A 37 -1.56 -6.35 -0.65
C MET A 37 -1.77 -7.79 -1.15
N GLU A 38 -3.02 -8.17 -1.35
CA GLU A 38 -3.39 -9.44 -2.00
C GLU A 38 -3.03 -9.39 -3.49
N ALA A 39 -3.39 -8.30 -4.16
CA ALA A 39 -3.13 -8.11 -5.58
C ALA A 39 -1.86 -7.30 -5.82
N ARG A 40 -1.15 -7.59 -6.92
CA ARG A 40 -0.18 -6.65 -7.47
C ARG A 40 -0.94 -5.48 -8.07
N ARG A 41 -0.53 -4.25 -7.76
CA ARG A 41 -1.19 -3.05 -8.27
C ARG A 41 -0.14 -2.00 -8.63
N SER A 42 0.00 -1.68 -9.91
CA SER A 42 0.61 -0.41 -10.37
C SER A 42 -0.46 0.56 -10.82
N THR A 43 -0.12 1.86 -10.90
CA THR A 43 -1.04 2.93 -11.38
C THR A 43 -2.39 2.93 -10.66
N LEU A 44 -2.39 2.56 -9.38
CA LEU A 44 -3.56 2.51 -8.51
C LEU A 44 -3.87 3.88 -7.91
N GLY A 45 -5.09 4.04 -7.39
CA GLY A 45 -5.43 5.13 -6.48
C GLY A 45 -5.29 4.70 -5.02
N VAL A 46 -4.84 5.59 -4.14
CA VAL A 46 -4.77 5.34 -2.69
C VAL A 46 -5.38 6.52 -1.94
N ALA A 47 -6.21 6.22 -0.94
CA ALA A 47 -6.80 7.22 -0.04
C ALA A 47 -6.94 6.66 1.39
N VAL A 48 -7.14 7.55 2.37
CA VAL A 48 -7.49 7.18 3.74
C VAL A 48 -8.98 7.42 3.96
N LEU A 49 -9.69 6.40 4.44
CA LEU A 49 -11.11 6.45 4.79
C LEU A 49 -11.29 5.87 6.20
N ASP A 50 -11.81 6.66 7.13
CA ASP A 50 -12.07 6.27 8.53
C ASP A 50 -10.86 5.63 9.25
N GLY A 51 -9.65 6.11 8.92
CA GLY A 51 -8.39 5.63 9.48
C GLY A 51 -7.83 4.37 8.82
N THR A 52 -8.49 3.86 7.77
CA THR A 52 -8.06 2.71 6.96
C THR A 52 -7.49 3.20 5.63
N ILE A 53 -6.41 2.58 5.16
CA ILE A 53 -5.82 2.86 3.85
C ILE A 53 -6.53 2.01 2.80
N VAL A 54 -7.06 2.64 1.75
CA VAL A 54 -7.79 1.98 0.67
C VAL A 54 -7.01 2.08 -0.63
N ALA A 55 -6.72 0.94 -1.24
CA ALA A 55 -6.06 0.82 -2.54
C ALA A 55 -7.09 0.41 -3.60
N VAL A 56 -7.29 1.24 -4.63
CA VAL A 56 -8.36 1.08 -5.63
C VAL A 56 -7.78 0.87 -7.02
N GLY A 57 -8.24 -0.19 -7.68
CA GLY A 57 -7.93 -0.48 -9.07
C GLY A 57 -6.45 -0.71 -9.34
N GLY A 58 -5.97 -0.15 -10.45
CA GLY A 58 -4.60 -0.32 -10.93
C GLY A 58 -4.47 -1.42 -11.99
N PHE A 59 -3.24 -1.86 -12.21
CA PHE A 59 -2.88 -2.89 -13.20
C PHE A 59 -1.94 -3.90 -12.56
N ASP A 60 -2.21 -5.20 -12.72
CA ASP A 60 -1.46 -6.28 -12.07
C ASP A 60 -0.29 -6.84 -12.91
N GLY A 61 -0.18 -6.40 -14.17
CA GLY A 61 0.75 -6.95 -15.15
C GLY A 61 0.07 -7.67 -16.32
N SER A 62 -1.22 -8.02 -16.17
CA SER A 62 -2.02 -8.70 -17.17
C SER A 62 -3.32 -7.97 -17.47
N THR A 63 -4.02 -7.47 -16.45
CA THR A 63 -5.33 -6.84 -16.58
C THR A 63 -5.48 -5.60 -15.70
N GLY A 64 -6.37 -4.69 -16.12
CA GLY A 64 -6.82 -3.60 -15.27
C GLY A 64 -7.74 -4.14 -14.18
N LEU A 65 -7.57 -3.68 -12.94
CA LEU A 65 -8.31 -4.15 -11.79
C LEU A 65 -9.54 -3.27 -11.54
N CYS A 66 -10.69 -3.91 -11.33
CA CYS A 66 -11.91 -3.26 -10.84
C CYS A 66 -12.15 -3.50 -9.33
N SER A 67 -11.19 -4.13 -8.65
CA SER A 67 -11.24 -4.42 -7.21
C SER A 67 -10.60 -3.30 -6.39
N ALA A 68 -10.93 -3.27 -5.09
CA ALA A 68 -10.25 -2.47 -4.08
C ALA A 68 -9.91 -3.35 -2.88
N GLU A 69 -8.88 -2.97 -2.13
CA GLU A 69 -8.50 -3.62 -0.87
C GLU A 69 -8.12 -2.60 0.18
N MET A 70 -8.15 -3.03 1.44
CA MET A 70 -8.05 -2.15 2.59
C MET A 70 -7.01 -2.66 3.59
N LEU A 71 -6.22 -1.75 4.12
CA LEU A 71 -5.28 -1.99 5.20
C LEU A 71 -5.70 -1.16 6.41
N ASP A 72 -6.06 -1.81 7.52
CA ASP A 72 -6.24 -1.12 8.80
C ASP A 72 -4.89 -1.03 9.52
N PRO A 73 -4.23 0.15 9.55
CA PRO A 73 -2.93 0.32 10.20
C PRO A 73 -3.01 0.18 11.73
N ARG A 74 -4.21 0.19 12.34
CA ARG A 74 -4.41 0.00 13.78
C ARG A 74 -4.45 -1.47 14.16
N GLN A 75 -4.75 -2.36 13.21
CA GLN A 75 -4.78 -3.80 13.45
C GLN A 75 -3.38 -4.43 13.49
N GLY A 76 -2.33 -3.63 13.34
CA GLY A 76 -0.99 -3.87 13.86
C GLY A 76 -0.39 -5.23 13.53
N ILE A 77 0.43 -5.30 12.50
CA ILE A 77 1.52 -6.28 12.49
C ILE A 77 2.79 -5.47 12.75
N PHE A 78 3.19 -5.45 14.02
CA PHE A 78 4.59 -5.25 14.40
C PHE A 78 5.26 -6.61 14.48
#